data_AF-A0A948Z1L5-F1
#
_entry.id   AF-A0A948Z1L5-F1
#
_cell.length_a   1.000
_cell.length_b   1.000
_cell.length_c   1.000
_cell.angle_alpha   90.00
_cell.angle_beta   90.00
_cell.angle_gamma   90.00
#
_symmetry.space_group_name_H-M   'P 1'
#
loop_
_entity.id
_entity.type
_entity.pdbx_description
1 polymer ?
#
loop_
_entity_poly.entity_id
_entity_poly.type
_entity_poly.pdbx_seq_one_letter_code
_entity_poly.pdbx_strand_id
1 'polypeptide(L)' 'MVEEQGRKLYVYKNFSFIETKPMPDNIIDLPELREKTHVFQDRAHAGKVLAEMLKDFRQTDSIVLGIPAGGVPVGAVISK' A
#
# COMPACT_ATOMS: atom_id res chain seq x y z
N MET A 1 6.29 -40.81 5.62
CA MET A 1 7.40 -40.47 4.70
C MET A 1 7.03 -41.10 3.37
N VAL A 2 6.51 -40.36 2.40
CA VAL A 2 7.17 -39.28 1.64
C VAL A 2 6.22 -38.08 1.49
N GLU A 3 6.82 -36.89 1.53
CA GLU A 3 6.23 -35.58 1.28
C GLU A 3 6.43 -35.24 -0.21
N GLU A 4 5.42 -34.69 -0.89
CA GLU A 4 5.60 -33.56 -1.81
C GLU A 4 4.25 -32.97 -2.26
N GLN A 5 4.04 -31.75 -1.77
CA GLN A 5 3.49 -30.58 -2.45
C GLN A 5 2.21 -30.71 -3.30
N GLY A 6 1.20 -29.90 -2.93
CA GLY A 6 0.48 -29.15 -3.95
C GLY A 6 -1.03 -29.31 -4.07
N ARG A 7 -1.77 -29.65 -3.01
CA ARG A 7 -3.24 -29.57 -3.04
C ARG A 7 -3.81 -28.85 -1.82
N LYS A 8 -3.81 -27.51 -1.86
CA LYS A 8 -4.67 -26.72 -0.99
C LYS A 8 -6.07 -26.70 -1.60
N LEU A 9 -6.95 -27.50 -1.02
CA LEU A 9 -8.35 -27.64 -1.42
C LEU A 9 -9.09 -26.34 -1.06
N TYR A 10 -9.25 -25.43 -2.01
CA TYR A 10 -10.09 -24.25 -1.81
C TYR A 10 -11.56 -24.71 -1.85
N VAL A 11 -12.16 -24.86 -0.67
CA VAL A 11 -13.60 -25.07 -0.55
C VAL A 11 -14.29 -23.76 -0.92
N TYR A 12 -14.66 -23.62 -2.20
CA TYR A 12 -15.47 -22.51 -2.69
C TYR A 12 -16.88 -22.63 -2.12
N LYS A 13 -17.16 -21.88 -1.06
CA LYS A 13 -18.54 -21.54 -0.68
C LYS A 13 -18.78 -20.05 -0.89
N ASN A 14 -19.63 -19.80 -1.89
CA ASN A 14 -20.47 -18.61 -2.10
C ASN A 14 -19.87 -17.35 -2.72
N PHE A 15 -20.12 -17.24 -4.04
CA PHE A 15 -20.62 -16.07 -4.77
C PHE A 15 -19.92 -14.71 -4.55
N SER A 16 -18.82 -14.52 -5.30
CA SER A 16 -18.54 -13.38 -6.20
C SER A 16 -17.03 -13.37 -6.43
N PHE A 17 -16.55 -14.16 -7.40
CA PHE A 17 -15.13 -14.21 -7.73
C PHE A 17 -14.80 -13.02 -8.62
N ILE A 18 -14.49 -11.87 -8.01
CA ILE A 18 -13.66 -10.89 -8.69
C ILE A 18 -12.25 -11.47 -8.59
N GLU A 19 -11.72 -11.93 -9.71
CA GLU A 19 -10.39 -12.52 -9.82
C GLU A 19 -9.34 -11.43 -9.50
N THR A 20 -9.09 -11.17 -8.22
CA THR A 20 -8.02 -10.25 -7.82
C THR A 20 -6.72 -10.97 -8.03
N LYS A 21 -6.05 -10.68 -9.14
CA LYS A 21 -4.65 -11.03 -9.35
C LYS A 21 -3.88 -10.73 -8.05
N PRO A 22 -3.15 -11.70 -7.46
CA PRO A 22 -2.37 -11.41 -6.27
C PRO A 22 -1.41 -10.29 -6.63
N MET A 23 -1.44 -9.23 -5.81
CA MET A 23 -0.48 -8.16 -6.00
C MET A 23 0.93 -8.71 -5.79
N PRO A 24 1.92 -8.22 -6.54
CA PRO A 24 3.29 -8.60 -6.28
C PRO A 24 3.71 -8.19 -4.86
N ASP A 25 4.65 -8.95 -4.28
CA ASP A 25 5.06 -8.88 -2.87
C ASP A 25 5.62 -7.51 -2.45
N ASN A 26 5.93 -6.65 -3.42
CA ASN A 26 6.45 -5.30 -3.21
C ASN A 26 5.36 -4.21 -3.21
N ILE A 27 4.08 -4.58 -3.21
CA ILE A 27 2.96 -3.63 -3.13
C ILE A 27 2.26 -3.78 -1.78
N ILE A 28 2.15 -2.67 -1.06
CA ILE A 28 1.31 -2.53 0.13
C ILE A 28 -0.06 -2.00 -0.33
N ASP A 29 -1.13 -2.76 -0.09
CA ASP A 29 -2.51 -2.35 -0.36
C ASP A 29 -3.32 -2.39 0.92
N LEU A 30 -4.23 -1.42 1.00
CA LEU A 30 -5.19 -1.26 2.09
C LEU A 30 -6.59 -1.36 1.47
N PRO A 31 -7.16 -2.57 1.35
CA PRO A 31 -8.42 -2.81 0.65
C PRO A 31 -9.57 -1.95 1.15
N GLU A 32 -9.58 -1.60 2.44
CA GLU A 32 -10.57 -0.75 3.09
C GLU A 32 -10.60 0.70 2.58
N LEU A 33 -9.53 1.15 1.91
CA LEU A 33 -9.41 2.49 1.33
C LEU A 33 -9.76 2.53 -0.16
N ARG A 34 -10.00 1.37 -0.81
CA ARG A 34 -10.35 1.31 -2.23
C ARG A 34 -11.68 2.03 -2.50
N GLU A 35 -11.73 2.77 -3.61
CA GLU A 35 -12.89 3.57 -4.04
C GLU A 35 -13.39 4.60 -3.00
N LYS A 36 -12.61 4.88 -1.95
CA LYS A 36 -12.93 5.92 -0.97
C LYS A 36 -12.44 7.27 -1.48
N THR A 37 -13.31 8.28 -1.37
CA THR A 37 -12.95 9.68 -1.59
C THR A 37 -12.78 10.39 -0.24
N HIS A 38 -12.06 11.51 -0.22
CA HIS A 38 -11.85 12.32 1.00
C HIS A 38 -11.19 11.54 2.16
N VAL A 39 -10.36 10.53 1.85
CA VAL A 39 -9.62 9.72 2.85
C VAL A 39 -8.65 10.58 3.67
N PHE A 40 -8.14 11.66 3.08
CA PHE A 40 -7.26 12.61 3.73
C PHE A 40 -7.91 13.98 3.85
N GLN A 41 -7.65 14.66 4.97
CA GLN A 41 -8.14 16.02 5.22
C GLN A 41 -7.55 17.02 4.22
N ASP A 42 -6.24 16.91 3.98
CA ASP A 42 -5.49 17.71 3.02
C ASP A 42 -4.19 16.97 2.59
N ARG A 43 -3.37 17.63 1.78
CA ARG A 43 -2.09 17.06 1.32
C ARG A 43 -1.07 16.88 2.45
N ALA A 44 -1.12 17.72 3.48
CA ALA A 44 -0.21 17.61 4.61
C ALA A 44 -0.56 16.41 5.51
N HIS A 45 -1.84 16.16 5.74
CA HIS A 45 -2.36 14.97 6.39
C HIS A 45 -1.97 13.71 5.61
N ALA A 46 -2.14 13.70 4.28
CA ALA A 46 -1.68 12.60 3.44
C ALA A 46 -0.17 12.33 3.60
N GLY A 47 0.64 13.39 3.66
CA GLY A 47 2.09 13.27 3.88
C GLY A 47 2.45 12.68 5.24
N LYS A 48 1.76 13.07 6.32
CA LYS A 48 1.96 12.48 7.66
C LYS A 48 1.63 10.99 7.68
N VAL A 49 0.49 10.60 7.10
CA VAL A 49 0.10 9.19 7.03
C VAL A 49 1.13 8.38 6.24
N LEU A 50 1.57 8.88 5.09
CA LEU A 50 2.58 8.19 4.27
C LEU A 50 3.96 8.15 4.96
N ALA A 51 4.35 9.18 5.72
CA ALA A 51 5.59 9.15 6.50
C ALA A 51 5.60 8.05 7.57
N GLU A 52 4.48 7.83 8.26
CA GLU A 52 4.35 6.73 9.23
C GLU A 52 4.42 5.35 8.56
N MET A 53 3.87 5.21 7.36
CA MET A 53 3.99 3.98 6.57
C MET A 53 5.44 3.71 6.10
N LEU A 54 6.24 4.77 5.92
CA LEU A 54 7.63 4.72 5.49
C LEU A 54 8.64 4.80 6.65
N LYS A 55 8.20 4.60 7.90
CA LYS A 55 9.04 4.77 9.10
C LYS A 55 10.35 3.96 9.08
N ASP A 56 10.37 2.83 8.37
CA ASP A 56 11.54 1.95 8.28
C ASP A 56 12.67 2.58 7.43
N PHE A 57 12.35 3.61 6.63
CA PHE A 57 13.32 4.40 5.87
C PHE A 57 13.85 5.62 6.64
N ARG A 58 13.36 5.87 7.86
CA ARG A 58 13.79 7.02 8.66
C ARG A 58 15.27 6.91 9.01
N GLN A 59 15.99 8.04 8.92
CA GLN A 59 17.45 8.12 9.19
C GLN A 59 18.32 7.24 8.26
N THR A 60 17.78 6.84 7.11
CA THR A 60 18.56 6.22 6.02
C THR A 60 18.97 7.29 4.99
N ASP A 61 19.85 6.92 4.05
CA ASP A 61 20.25 7.78 2.91
C ASP A 61 19.18 7.75 1.80
N SER A 62 17.93 8.05 2.17
CA SER A 62 16.77 8.02 1.28
C SER A 62 16.50 9.39 0.66
N ILE A 63 16.09 9.37 -0.62
CA ILE A 63 15.71 10.58 -1.37
C ILE A 63 14.21 10.56 -1.63
N VAL A 64 13.52 11.66 -1.29
CA VAL A 64 12.10 11.85 -1.59
C VAL A 64 11.95 12.63 -2.89
N LEU A 65 11.36 12.00 -3.91
CA LEU A 65 11.08 12.63 -5.21
C LEU A 65 9.58 12.89 -5.36
N GLY A 66 9.16 14.15 -5.17
CA GLY A 66 7.78 14.57 -5.35
C GLY A 66 7.43 14.81 -6.82
N ILE A 67 6.46 14.07 -7.36
CA ILE A 67 5.92 14.34 -8.70
C ILE A 67 5.11 15.66 -8.68
N PRO A 68 5.26 16.56 -9.67
CA PRO A 68 4.49 17.80 -9.75
C PRO A 68 2.96 17.61 -9.76
N ALA A 69 2.21 18.70 -9.62
CA ALA A 69 0.75 18.75 -9.59
C ALA A 69 0.04 18.07 -8.40
N GLY A 70 0.79 17.45 -7.47
CA GLY A 70 0.21 16.95 -6.22
C GLY A 70 1.20 16.29 -5.25
N GLY A 71 2.24 15.64 -5.77
CA GLY A 71 3.23 14.91 -4.96
C GLY A 71 4.18 15.81 -4.18
N VAL A 72 4.56 16.98 -4.71
CA VAL A 72 5.47 17.93 -4.04
C VAL A 72 5.03 18.33 -2.62
N PRO A 73 3.80 18.83 -2.38
CA PRO A 73 3.37 19.19 -1.02
C PRO A 73 3.24 18.00 -0.06
N VAL A 74 3.05 16.77 -0.57
CA VAL A 74 3.05 15.54 0.23
C VAL A 74 4.49 15.16 0.59
N GLY A 75 5.38 15.13 -0.40
CA GLY A 75 6.80 14.82 -0.25
C GLY A 75 7.52 15.76 0.71
N ALA A 76 7.18 17.05 0.68
CA ALA A 76 7.73 18.06 1.60
C ALA A 76 7.37 17.81 3.08
N VAL A 77 6.34 17.03 3.37
CA VAL A 77 6.01 16.59 4.74
C VAL A 77 6.80 15.34 5.12
N ILE A 78 7.01 14.43 4.18
CA ILE A 78 7.78 13.19 4.38
C ILE A 78 9.27 13.50 4.60
N SER A 79 9.79 14.51 3.91
CA SER A 79 11.22 14.88 3.95
C SER A 79 11.64 15.65 5.21
N LYS A 80 10.81 15.68 6.26
CA LYS A 80 11.08 16.38 7.53
C LYS A 80 11.55 15.39 8.57
#